data_AF-A0A7Y3J4U9-F1
#
_entry.id   AF-A0A7Y3J4U9-F1
#
_cell.length_a   1.000
_cell.length_b   1.000
_cell.length_c   1.000
_cell.angle_alpha   90.00
_cell.angle_beta   90.00
_cell.angle_gamma   90.00
#
_symmetry.space_group_name_H-M   'P 1'
#
loop_
_entity.id
_entity.type
_entity.pdbx_description
1 polymer ?
#
loop_
_entity_poly.entity_id
_entity_poly.type
_entity_poly.pdbx_seq_one_letter_code
_entity_poly.pdbx_strand_id
1 'polypeptide(L)' 'MATNTPAPPPRPGTKGEPPARVETRGNLAKPEPAGSVALNFRVPAEFKKDFKIAAATHGVTQSDLLRQAFLVWRQRHG' A
#
# COMPACT_ATOMS: atom_id res chain seq x y z
N MET A 1 9.80 14.14 -69.33
CA MET A 1 9.72 15.12 -68.22
C MET A 1 9.62 14.32 -66.92
N ALA A 2 10.67 14.31 -66.10
CA ALA A 2 10.69 13.56 -64.84
C ALA A 2 10.27 14.49 -63.70
N THR A 3 9.18 14.17 -63.00
CA THR A 3 8.69 14.92 -61.84
C THR A 3 9.47 14.51 -60.60
N ASN A 4 10.29 15.42 -60.09
CA ASN A 4 11.04 15.26 -58.85
C ASN A 4 10.12 15.54 -57.65
N THR A 5 9.65 14.51 -56.96
CA THR A 5 8.83 14.66 -55.75
C THR A 5 9.75 14.61 -54.51
N PRO A 6 9.84 15.67 -53.70
CA PRO A 6 10.69 15.65 -52.51
C PRO A 6 10.09 14.75 -51.41
N ALA A 7 10.96 14.07 -50.68
CA ALA A 7 10.61 13.12 -49.62
C ALA A 7 9.86 13.81 -48.45
N PRO A 8 8.94 13.10 -47.77
CA PRO A 8 8.18 13.66 -46.65
C PRO A 8 9.07 13.96 -45.44
N PRO A 9 8.72 14.96 -44.62
CA PRO A 9 9.51 15.35 -43.45
C PRO A 9 9.50 14.26 -42.37
N PRO A 10 10.58 14.13 -41.59
CA PRO A 10 10.65 13.17 -40.50
C PRO A 10 9.59 13.49 -39.44
N ARG A 11 8.83 12.47 -39.02
CA ARG A 11 7.83 12.60 -37.97
C ARG A 11 8.53 12.90 -36.64
N PRO A 12 8.12 13.95 -35.89
CA PRO A 12 8.69 14.20 -34.57
C PRO A 12 8.39 12.99 -33.67
N GLY A 13 9.44 12.41 -33.08
CA GLY A 13 9.31 11.31 -32.14
C GLY A 13 8.50 11.78 -30.93
N THR A 14 7.29 11.25 -30.75
CA THR A 14 6.39 11.57 -29.64
C THR A 14 6.83 10.98 -28.29
N LYS A 15 8.01 10.36 -28.24
CA LYS A 15 8.63 9.86 -27.02
C LYS A 15 9.89 10.69 -26.78
N GLY A 16 9.86 11.53 -25.75
CA GLY A 16 11.01 12.29 -25.31
C GLY A 16 12.18 11.39 -24.92
N GLU A 17 13.32 12.02 -24.66
CA GLU A 17 14.52 11.31 -24.23
C GLU A 17 14.24 10.48 -22.95
N PRO A 18 14.79 9.26 -22.84
CA PRO A 18 14.61 8.45 -21.64
C PRO A 18 15.12 9.21 -20.39
N PRO A 19 14.39 9.14 -19.25
CA PRO A 19 14.76 9.85 -18.04
C PRO A 19 16.15 9.44 -17.56
N ALA A 20 16.86 10.38 -16.95
CA ALA A 20 18.22 10.16 -16.50
C ALA A 20 18.28 9.07 -15.42
N ARG A 21 19.40 8.33 -15.37
CA ARG A 21 19.59 7.23 -14.40
C ARG A 21 19.43 7.67 -12.93
N VAL A 22 19.66 8.95 -12.63
CA VAL A 22 19.43 9.53 -11.29
C VAL A 22 17.95 9.60 -10.96
N GLU A 23 17.09 9.89 -11.94
CA GLU A 23 15.63 10.04 -11.80
C GLU A 23 14.92 8.69 -11.64
N THR A 24 15.58 7.58 -11.96
CA THR A 24 15.01 6.22 -11.89
C THR A 24 15.40 5.45 -10.62
N ARG A 25 16.30 5.97 -9.78
CA ARG A 25 16.77 5.30 -8.55
C ARG A 25 15.67 5.09 -7.52
N GLY A 26 14.65 5.96 -7.48
CA GLY A 26 13.53 5.87 -6.55
C GLY A 26 12.53 4.75 -6.86
N ASN A 27 12.52 4.20 -8.07
CA ASN A 27 11.53 3.20 -8.50
C ASN A 27 11.75 1.80 -7.89
N LEU A 28 12.89 1.59 -7.20
CA LEU A 28 13.24 0.33 -6.54
C LEU A 28 13.04 0.39 -5.02
N ALA A 29 12.79 1.58 -4.47
CA ALA A 29 12.54 1.74 -3.05
C ALA A 29 11.12 1.26 -2.75
N LYS A 30 10.99 0.08 -2.14
CA LYS A 30 9.74 -0.29 -1.46
C LYS A 30 9.64 0.63 -0.25
N PRO A 31 8.68 1.57 -0.18
CA PRO A 31 8.53 2.39 1.01
C PRO A 31 8.40 1.43 2.20
N GLU A 32 9.05 1.75 3.33
CA GLU A 32 8.72 1.08 4.58
C GLU A 32 7.21 1.09 4.72
N PRO A 33 6.57 -0.02 5.13
CA PRO A 33 5.14 -0.02 5.36
C PRO A 33 4.89 0.93 6.52
N ALA A 34 4.68 2.20 6.22
CA ALA A 34 4.40 3.28 7.16
C ALA A 34 2.97 3.16 7.72
N GLY A 35 2.47 1.93 7.86
CA GLY A 35 1.08 1.63 8.11
C GLY A 35 0.87 0.28 8.81
N SER A 36 -0.33 0.14 9.35
CA SER A 36 -0.79 -1.08 10.03
C SER A 36 -0.71 -2.30 9.10
N VAL A 37 -0.09 -3.37 9.57
CA VAL A 37 -0.06 -4.67 8.88
C VAL A 37 -1.21 -5.54 9.38
N ALA A 38 -1.87 -6.27 8.48
CA ALA A 38 -2.96 -7.17 8.84
C ALA A 38 -2.44 -8.40 9.59
N LEU A 39 -3.03 -8.69 10.75
CA LEU A 39 -2.89 -9.98 11.43
C LEU A 39 -3.95 -10.94 10.88
N ASN A 40 -3.53 -11.89 10.05
CA ASN A 40 -4.43 -12.83 9.36
C ASN A 40 -4.84 -13.98 10.29
N PHE A 41 -5.76 -13.73 11.22
CA PHE A 41 -6.33 -14.77 12.08
C PHE A 41 -7.70 -15.24 11.59
N ARG A 42 -7.98 -16.53 11.77
CA ARG A 42 -9.34 -17.05 11.74
C ARG A 42 -9.89 -17.09 13.16
N VAL A 43 -11.09 -16.56 13.33
CA VAL A 43 -11.82 -16.59 14.61
C VAL A 43 -13.24 -17.10 14.36
N PRO A 44 -13.89 -17.71 15.37
CA PRO A 44 -15.31 -18.02 15.31
C PRO A 44 -16.17 -16.79 15.00
N ALA A 45 -17.28 -16.98 14.30
CA ALA A 45 -18.16 -15.89 13.88
C ALA A 45 -18.78 -15.14 15.08
N GLU A 46 -19.19 -15.88 16.11
CA GLU A 46 -19.75 -15.30 17.35
C GLU A 46 -18.71 -14.42 18.06
N PHE A 47 -17.47 -14.92 18.23
CA PHE A 47 -16.39 -14.12 18.81
C PHE A 47 -16.15 -12.81 18.07
N LYS A 48 -16.17 -12.82 16.72
CA LYS A 48 -16.00 -11.60 15.93
C LYS A 48 -17.10 -10.57 16.22
N LYS A 49 -18.35 -11.01 16.40
CA LYS A 49 -19.48 -10.13 16.75
C LYS A 49 -19.27 -9.51 18.12
N ASP A 50 -18.98 -10.33 19.12
CA ASP A 50 -18.76 -9.89 20.50
C ASP A 50 -17.58 -8.92 20.59
N PHE A 51 -16.48 -9.24 19.91
CA PHE A 51 -15.30 -8.38 19.86
C PHE A 51 -15.60 -7.02 19.23
N LYS A 52 -16.43 -6.98 18.19
CA LYS A 52 -16.88 -5.73 17.57
C LYS A 52 -17.79 -4.93 18.51
N ILE A 53 -18.71 -5.58 19.22
CA ILE A 53 -19.58 -4.94 20.20
C ILE A 53 -18.75 -4.34 21.33
N ALA A 54 -17.82 -5.10 21.91
CA ALA A 54 -16.95 -4.63 22.98
C ALA A 54 -16.15 -3.38 22.56
N ALA A 55 -15.55 -3.39 21.36
CA ALA A 55 -14.86 -2.23 20.84
C ALA A 55 -15.79 -1.00 20.72
N ALA A 56 -17.01 -1.19 20.22
CA ALA A 56 -18.01 -0.13 20.09
C ALA A 56 -18.47 0.41 21.45
N THR A 57 -18.73 -0.46 22.43
CA THR A 57 -19.12 -0.08 23.80
C THR A 57 -18.10 0.84 24.46
N HIS A 58 -16.82 0.61 24.20
CA HIS A 58 -15.72 1.42 24.75
C HIS A 58 -15.28 2.56 23.83
N GLY A 59 -15.92 2.75 22.66
CA GLY A 59 -15.59 3.83 21.73
C GLY A 59 -14.20 3.72 21.10
N VAL A 60 -13.65 2.50 20.98
CA VAL A 60 -12.31 2.24 20.43
C VAL A 60 -12.38 1.41 19.15
N THR A 61 -11.31 1.42 18.35
CA THR A 61 -11.26 0.51 17.19
C THR A 61 -10.96 -0.92 17.64
N GLN A 62 -11.32 -1.91 16.81
CA GLN A 62 -10.98 -3.31 17.05
C GLN A 62 -9.47 -3.53 17.17
N SER A 63 -8.67 -2.78 16.40
CA SER A 63 -7.20 -2.81 16.49
C SER A 63 -6.69 -2.27 17.81
N ASP A 64 -7.31 -1.22 18.37
CA ASP A 64 -6.95 -0.67 19.67
C ASP A 64 -7.27 -1.64 20.79
N LEU A 65 -8.47 -2.23 20.75
CA LEU A 65 -8.87 -3.26 21.69
C LEU A 65 -7.89 -4.45 21.67
N LEU A 66 -7.48 -4.89 20.48
CA LEU A 66 -6.49 -5.97 20.33
C LEU A 66 -5.14 -5.59 20.96
N ARG A 67 -4.65 -4.36 20.73
CA ARG A 67 -3.39 -3.89 21.33
C ARG A 67 -3.48 -3.84 22.86
N GLN A 68 -4.58 -3.33 23.41
CA GLN A 68 -4.80 -3.28 24.85
C GLN A 68 -4.89 -4.68 25.46
N ALA A 69 -5.66 -5.59 24.85
CA ALA A 69 -5.77 -6.98 25.29
C ALA A 69 -4.41 -7.68 25.31
N PHE A 70 -3.59 -7.46 24.28
CA PHE A 70 -2.25 -8.04 24.21
C PHE A 70 -1.31 -7.49 25.29
N LEU A 71 -1.38 -6.19 25.60
CA LEU A 71 -0.60 -5.60 26.69
C LEU A 71 -0.94 -6.23 28.05
N VAL A 72 -2.23 -6.40 28.35
CA VAL A 72 -2.69 -7.06 29.58
C VAL A 72 -2.23 -8.52 29.63
N TRP A 73 -2.33 -9.24 28.51
CA TRP A 73 -1.84 -10.61 28.43
C TRP A 73 -0.33 -10.69 28.73
N ARG A 74 0.49 -9.82 28.13
CA ARG A 74 1.94 -9.76 28.39
C ARG A 74 2.28 -9.42 29.83
N GLN A 75 1.53 -8.52 30.48
CA GLN A 75 1.78 -8.17 31.88
C GLN A 75 1.53 -9.34 32.84
N ARG A 76 0.59 -10.22 32.50
CA ARG A 76 0.24 -11.39 33.32
C ARG A 76 1.13 -12.60 33.07
N HIS A 77 1.79 -12.66 31.92
CA HIS A 77 2.58 -13.81 31.45
C HIS A 77 4.05 -13.45 31.18
N GLY A 78 4.48 -12.26 31.62
CA GLY A 78 5.86 -11.77 31.53
C GLY A 78 6.71 -12.34 32.63
#